data_AF-A0A0F3MGQ8-F1
#
_entry.id   AF-A0A0F3MGQ8-F1
#
_cell.length_a   1.000
_cell.length_b   1.000
_cell.length_c   1.000
_cell.angle_alpha   90.00
_cell.angle_beta   90.00
_cell.angle_gamma   90.00
#
_symmetry.space_group_name_H-M   'P 1'
#
loop_
_entity.id
_entity.type
_entity.pdbx_description
1 polymer ?
#
loop_
_entity_poly.entity_id
_entity_poly.type
_entity_poly.pdbx_seq_one_letter_code
_entity_poly.pdbx_strand_id
1 'polypeptide(L)'
;MLDLFNSKFIFRVSDQVTAYKSALTLGEQEIIETQENLSYGSNTMRDGVNMNNVERKRILVMPSEIMNLPDLTCYVKLAGNFPITKLTMQLQNLNTAFVCEYKLLKKLKLLEY
;
A
#
# COMPACT_ATOMS: atom_id res chain seq x y z
N MET A 1 3.81 15.89 14.15
CA MET A 1 4.82 16.22 13.10
C MET A 1 4.54 15.51 11.77
N LEU A 2 4.32 14.18 11.74
CA LEU A 2 4.05 13.43 10.49
C LEU A 2 2.72 13.77 9.78
N ASP A 3 1.87 14.54 10.42
CA ASP A 3 0.54 14.91 9.94
C ASP A 3 0.57 15.92 8.78
N LEU A 4 1.59 16.79 8.72
CA LEU A 4 1.72 17.80 7.66
C LEU A 4 2.04 17.20 6.28
N PHE A 5 2.53 15.95 6.24
CA PHE A 5 2.84 15.26 4.99
C PHE A 5 1.62 14.52 4.48
N ASN A 6 0.89 15.14 3.55
CA ASN A 6 -0.32 14.56 2.95
C ASN A 6 -0.02 13.35 2.05
N SER A 7 1.08 13.42 1.30
CA SER A 7 1.57 12.28 0.51
C SER A 7 2.54 11.44 1.34
N LYS A 8 2.35 10.12 1.34
CA LYS A 8 3.12 9.19 2.16
C LYS A 8 3.59 8.01 1.31
N PHE A 9 4.87 7.69 1.46
CA PHE A 9 5.51 6.52 0.86
C PHE A 9 5.86 5.55 1.99
N ILE A 10 5.33 4.34 1.92
CA ILE A 10 5.50 3.30 2.93
C ILE A 10 6.30 2.15 2.33
N PHE A 11 7.52 2.00 2.79
CA PHE A 11 8.42 0.91 2.44
C PHE A 11 8.26 -0.26 3.41
N ARG A 12 9.04 -1.32 3.23
CA ARG A 12 9.12 -2.42 4.18
C ARG A 12 9.49 -1.91 5.57
N VAL A 13 8.75 -2.37 6.58
CA VAL A 13 8.99 -2.08 7.99
C VAL A 13 9.16 -3.41 8.73
N SER A 14 10.13 -3.48 9.65
CA SER A 14 10.40 -4.71 10.43
C SER A 14 9.60 -4.79 11.74
N ASP A 15 9.16 -3.66 12.29
CA ASP A 15 8.41 -3.59 13.54
C ASP A 15 6.89 -3.72 13.32
N GLN A 16 6.23 -4.57 14.10
CA GLN A 16 4.80 -4.85 14.00
C GLN A 16 3.95 -3.63 14.36
N VAL A 17 4.33 -2.87 15.39
CA VAL A 17 3.56 -1.70 15.83
C VAL A 17 3.58 -0.63 14.75
N THR A 18 4.74 -0.41 14.16
CA THR A 18 4.92 0.53 13.05
C THR A 18 4.20 0.05 11.80
N ALA A 19 4.27 -1.23 11.44
CA ALA A 19 3.54 -1.81 10.31
C ALA A 19 2.02 -1.64 10.45
N TYR A 20 1.47 -1.82 11.66
CA TYR A 20 0.05 -1.59 11.93
C TYR A 20 -0.35 -0.11 11.76
N LYS A 21 0.45 0.82 12.30
CA LYS A 21 0.23 2.26 12.12
C LYS A 21 0.31 2.67 10.64
N SER A 22 1.24 2.09 9.90
CA SER A 22 1.38 2.29 8.46
C SER A 22 0.15 1.78 7.69
N ALA A 23 -0.35 0.59 8.04
CA ALA A 23 -1.56 0.02 7.44
C ALA A 23 -2.79 0.91 7.66
N LEU A 24 -3.00 1.41 8.88
CA LEU A 24 -4.06 2.37 9.19
C LEU A 24 -3.89 3.70 8.44
N THR A 25 -2.66 4.14 8.26
CA THR A 25 -2.35 5.36 7.51
C THR A 25 -2.69 5.22 6.02
N LEU A 26 -2.55 4.02 5.45
CA LEU A 26 -2.99 3.72 4.09
C LEU A 26 -4.52 3.83 4.01
N GLY A 27 -5.23 3.11 4.87
CA GLY A 27 -6.66 3.26 5.06
C GLY A 27 -7.40 1.94 5.20
N GLU A 28 -8.72 2.04 5.29
CA GLU A 28 -9.63 0.92 5.47
C GLU A 28 -10.76 1.03 4.45
N GLN A 29 -11.28 -0.12 4.03
CA GLN A 29 -12.40 -0.22 3.12
C GLN A 29 -13.54 -0.97 3.82
N GLU A 30 -14.75 -0.46 3.62
CA GLU A 30 -15.97 -1.16 3.99
C GLU A 30 -16.38 -2.11 2.87
N ILE A 31 -16.60 -3.38 3.23
CA ILE A 31 -16.95 -4.45 2.32
C ILE A 31 -18.23 -5.08 2.84
N ILE A 32 -19.21 -5.22 1.97
CA ILE A 32 -20.44 -5.98 2.24
C ILE A 32 -20.15 -7.42 1.81
N GLU A 33 -19.91 -8.31 2.78
CA GLU A 33 -19.70 -9.73 2.53
C GLU A 33 -21.04 -10.46 2.60
N THR A 34 -21.48 -11.03 1.49
CA THR A 34 -22.65 -11.91 1.50
C THR A 34 -22.24 -13.30 1.96
N GLN A 35 -22.81 -13.74 3.08
CA GLN A 35 -22.60 -15.06 3.66
C GLN A 35 -23.81 -15.94 3.39
N GLU A 36 -23.57 -17.07 2.73
CA GLU A 36 -24.57 -18.09 2.46
C GLU A 36 -24.43 -19.22 3.48
N ASN A 37 -25.43 -19.38 4.34
CA ASN A 37 -25.55 -20.50 5.26
C ASN A 37 -26.48 -21.55 4.65
N LEU A 38 -25.88 -22.65 4.18
CA LEU A 38 -26.56 -23.82 3.65
C LEU A 38 -26.88 -24.80 4.78
N SER A 39 -28.15 -25.12 4.97
CA SER A 39 -28.61 -26.02 6.04
C SER A 39 -29.15 -27.32 5.47
N TYR A 40 -28.26 -28.29 5.26
CA TYR A 40 -28.61 -29.60 4.70
C TYR A 40 -29.33 -30.49 5.73
N GLY A 41 -30.56 -30.90 5.42
CA GLY A 41 -31.29 -31.94 6.15
C GLY A 41 -31.32 -33.28 5.39
N SER A 42 -31.71 -34.37 6.05
CA SER A 42 -31.77 -35.73 5.44
C SER A 42 -32.75 -35.87 4.27
N ASN A 43 -33.61 -34.88 4.02
CA ASN A 43 -34.52 -34.82 2.87
C ASN A 43 -34.19 -33.58 2.01
N THR A 44 -33.92 -33.79 0.73
CA THR A 44 -33.60 -32.73 -0.24
C THR A 44 -34.73 -31.72 -0.43
N MET A 45 -35.99 -32.14 -0.23
CA MET A 45 -37.17 -31.24 -0.27
C MET A 45 -37.26 -30.25 0.91
N ARG A 46 -36.32 -30.29 1.86
CA ARG A 46 -36.30 -29.44 3.06
C ARG A 46 -35.02 -28.64 3.23
N ASP A 47 -34.18 -28.58 2.20
CA ASP A 47 -32.94 -27.84 2.23
C ASP A 47 -33.23 -26.33 2.25
N GLY A 48 -32.58 -25.63 3.19
CA GLY A 48 -32.77 -24.20 3.42
C GLY A 48 -31.49 -23.44 3.12
N VAL A 49 -31.56 -22.48 2.20
CA VAL A 49 -30.52 -21.48 1.97
C VAL A 49 -30.86 -20.21 2.72
N ASN A 50 -29.98 -19.77 3.62
CA ASN A 50 -30.09 -18.47 4.28
C ASN A 50 -28.93 -17.59 3.81
N MET A 51 -29.25 -16.48 3.14
CA MET A 51 -28.27 -15.53 2.61
C MET A 51 -28.30 -14.27 3.48
N ASN A 52 -27.19 -13.96 4.14
CA ASN A 52 -27.07 -12.81 5.03
C ASN A 52 -25.96 -11.87 4.54
N ASN A 53 -26.24 -10.58 4.45
CA ASN A 53 -25.24 -9.57 4.11
C ASN A 53 -24.62 -9.03 5.39
N VAL A 54 -23.30 -9.16 5.54
CA VAL A 54 -22.56 -8.67 6.69
C VAL A 54 -21.60 -7.58 6.25
N GLU A 55 -21.83 -6.36 6.74
CA GLU A 55 -20.93 -5.23 6.52
C GLU A 55 -19.70 -5.37 7.43
N ARG A 56 -18.51 -5.36 6.84
CA ARG A 56 -17.24 -5.47 7.57
C ARG A 56 -16.26 -4.40 7.11
N LYS A 57 -15.59 -3.79 8.08
CA LYS A 57 -14.46 -2.89 7.82
C LYS A 57 -13.18 -3.70 7.74
N ARG A 58 -12.48 -3.62 6.61
CA ARG A 58 -11.24 -4.33 6.34
C ARG A 58 -10.12 -3.33 6.06
N ILE A 59 -8.94 -3.58 6.63
CA ILE A 59 -7.74 -2.79 6.33
C ILE A 59 -7.35 -3.03 4.86
N LEU A 60 -7.04 -1.96 4.13
CA LEU A 60 -6.72 -2.03 2.69
C LEU A 60 -5.47 -2.86 2.41
N VAL A 61 -4.45 -2.72 3.25
CA VAL A 61 -3.18 -3.44 3.17
C VAL A 61 -2.87 -4.02 4.54
N MET A 62 -2.59 -5.31 4.61
CA MET A 62 -2.32 -5.97 5.88
C MET A 62 -0.92 -5.58 6.41
N PRO A 63 -0.75 -5.47 7.74
CA PRO A 63 0.57 -5.22 8.33
C PRO A 63 1.61 -6.25 7.88
N SER A 64 1.21 -7.52 7.76
CA SER A 64 2.07 -8.60 7.27
C SER A 64 2.53 -8.39 5.83
N GLU A 65 1.71 -7.77 4.98
CA GLU A 65 2.10 -7.44 3.60
C GLU A 65 3.15 -6.32 3.57
N ILE A 66 3.03 -5.34 4.47
CA ILE A 66 4.03 -4.27 4.64
C ILE A 66 5.36 -4.83 5.16
N MET A 67 5.31 -5.81 6.08
CA MET A 67 6.52 -6.44 6.63
C MET A 67 7.23 -7.33 5.60
N ASN A 68 6.47 -8.01 4.74
CA ASN A 68 6.98 -8.91 3.71
C ASN A 68 7.19 -8.23 2.35
N LEU A 69 7.21 -6.89 2.30
CA LEU A 69 7.38 -6.15 1.05
C LEU A 69 8.79 -6.39 0.46
N PRO A 70 8.93 -6.79 -0.82
CA PRO A 70 10.25 -6.98 -1.40
C PRO A 70 11.02 -5.65 -1.49
N ASP A 71 12.34 -5.74 -1.54
CA ASP A 71 13.19 -4.56 -1.68
C ASP A 71 12.85 -3.78 -2.96
N LEU A 72 13.05 -2.46 -2.91
CA LEU A 72 12.68 -1.51 -3.97
C LEU A 72 11.16 -1.44 -4.27
N THR A 73 10.29 -1.99 -3.42
CA THR A 73 8.84 -1.76 -3.54
C THR A 73 8.32 -0.87 -2.41
N CYS A 74 7.23 -0.16 -2.67
CA CYS A 74 6.54 0.67 -1.67
C CYS A 74 5.05 0.83 -1.97
N TYR A 75 4.27 1.13 -0.94
CA TYR A 75 2.91 1.62 -1.08
C TYR A 75 2.91 3.14 -1.05
N VAL A 76 2.15 3.74 -1.97
CA VAL A 76 2.06 5.19 -2.11
C VAL A 76 0.64 5.64 -1.91
N LYS A 77 0.48 6.60 -0.99
CA LYS A 77 -0.74 7.36 -0.79
C LYS A 77 -0.44 8.80 -1.16
N LEU A 78 -1.06 9.29 -2.22
CA LEU A 78 -0.93 10.68 -2.64
C LEU A 78 -1.96 11.55 -1.92
N ALA A 79 -1.64 12.83 -1.77
CA ALA A 79 -2.59 13.82 -1.28
C ALA A 79 -3.79 13.96 -2.24
N GLY A 80 -5.01 13.95 -1.69
CA GLY A 80 -6.24 14.08 -2.47
C GLY A 80 -6.97 12.75 -2.67
N ASN A 81 -7.89 12.72 -3.63
CA ASN A 81 -8.71 11.54 -3.93
C ASN A 81 -8.03 10.63 -4.98
N PHE A 82 -6.87 10.09 -4.62
CA PHE A 82 -6.15 9.14 -5.45
C PHE A 82 -6.16 7.75 -4.84
N PRO A 83 -6.29 6.69 -5.66
CA PRO A 83 -6.19 5.33 -5.16
C PRO A 83 -4.78 5.03 -4.66
N ILE A 84 -4.70 4.18 -3.65
CA ILE A 84 -3.42 3.68 -3.13
C ILE A 84 -2.82 2.74 -4.15
N THR A 85 -1.53 2.92 -4.45
CA THR A 85 -0.84 2.12 -5.47
C THR A 85 0.43 1.50 -4.91
N LYS A 86 0.72 0.27 -5.33
CA LYS A 86 2.01 -0.38 -5.08
C LYS A 86 2.98 -0.01 -6.20
N LEU A 87 4.08 0.65 -5.86
CA LEU A 87 5.15 1.00 -6.80
C LEU A 87 6.33 0.05 -6.63
N THR A 88 6.96 -0.26 -7.77
CA THR A 88 8.25 -0.95 -7.83
C THR A 88 9.25 0.01 -8.47
N MET A 89 10.32 0.31 -7.73
CA MET A 89 11.37 1.20 -8.15
C MET A 89 12.52 0.39 -8.75
N GLN A 90 13.24 0.98 -9.70
CA GLN A 90 14.48 0.41 -10.21
C GLN A 90 15.64 1.25 -9.70
N LEU A 91 16.72 0.58 -9.29
CA LEU A 91 17.95 1.26 -8.93
C LEU A 91 18.56 1.85 -10.20
N GLN A 92 18.59 3.17 -10.30
CA GLN A 92 19.26 3.84 -11.41
C GLN A 92 20.76 3.89 -11.13
N ASN A 93 21.54 3.17 -11.92
CA ASN A 93 23.00 3.29 -11.90
C ASN A 93 23.38 4.64 -12.51
N LEU A 94 23.74 5.61 -11.67
CA LEU A 94 24.33 6.85 -12.12
C LEU A 94 25.75 6.54 -12.60
N ASN A 95 25.99 6.66 -13.91
CA ASN A 95 27.35 6.62 -14.44
C ASN A 95 28.15 7.73 -13.75
N THR A 96 29.17 7.36 -12.98
CA THR A 96 30.01 8.27 -12.20
C THR A 96 30.65 9.36 -13.07
N ALA A 97 30.87 9.08 -14.37
CA ALA A 97 31.32 10.06 -15.36
C ALA A 97 30.35 11.25 -15.48
N PHE A 98 29.05 10.99 -15.65
CA PHE A 98 28.03 12.04 -15.76
C PHE A 98 27.88 12.85 -14.46
N VAL A 99 27.99 12.19 -13.30
CA VAL A 99 27.90 12.89 -12.01
C VAL A 99 29.11 13.80 -11.80
N CYS A 100 30.32 13.34 -12.14
CA CYS A 100 31.52 14.16 -12.08
C CYS A 100 31.44 15.34 -13.04
N GLU A 101 31.00 15.11 -14.28
CA GLU A 101 30.86 16.15 -15.30
C GLU A 101 29.81 17.20 -14.89
N TYR A 102 28.64 16.77 -14.40
CA TYR A 102 27.62 17.69 -13.88
C TYR A 102 28.10 18.47 -12.65
N LYS A 103 28.87 17.83 -11.76
CA LYS A 103 29.45 18.47 -10.57
C LYS A 103 30.56 19.47 -10.94
N LEU A 104 31.35 19.18 -11.97
CA LEU A 104 32.37 20.09 -12.52
C LEU A 104 31.73 21.28 -13.22
N LEU A 105 30.75 21.04 -14.09
CA LEU A 105 30.01 22.07 -14.81
C LEU A 105 29.25 23.01 -13.87
N LYS A 106 28.63 22.47 -12.81
CA LYS A 106 27.97 23.27 -11.77
C LYS A 106 28.95 24.09 -10.94
N LYS A 107 30.16 23.55 -10.66
CA LYS A 107 31.23 24.29 -9.96
C LYS A 107 31.82 25.43 -10.83
N LEU A 108 31.73 25.29 -12.15
CA LEU A 108 32.18 26.28 -13.13
C LEU A 108 31.12 27.34 -13.48
N LYS A 109 29.93 27.34 -12.84
CA LYS A 109 28.81 28.28 -13.13
C LYS A 109 28.38 28.33 -14.61
N LEU A 110 28.60 27.26 -15.39
CA LEU A 110 28.26 27.22 -16.82
C LEU A 110 26.82 26.77 -17.11
N LEU A 111 26.05 26.42 -16.08
CA LEU A 111 24.64 26.04 -16.18
C LEU A 111 23.83 26.94 -15.24
N GLU A 112 23.43 28.10 -15.75
CA GLU A 112 22.34 28.90 -15.21
C GLU A 112 21.08 28.63 -16.03
N TYR A 113 20.10 27.96 -15.41
CA TYR A 113 18.67 28.06 -15.69
C TYR A 113 17.90 27.77 -14.40
#